data_AF-A0A672I3T3-F1
#
_entry.id   AF-A0A672I3T3-F1
#
_cell.length_a   1.000
_cell.length_b   1.000
_cell.length_c   1.000
_cell.angle_alpha   90.00
_cell.angle_beta   90.00
_cell.angle_gamma   90.00
#
_symmetry.space_group_name_H-M   'P 1'
#
loop_
_entity.id
_entity.type
_entity.pdbx_description
1 polymer ?
#
loop_
_entity_poly.entity_id
_entity_poly.type
_entity_poly.pdbx_seq_one_letter_code
_entity_poly.pdbx_strand_id
1 'polypeptide(L)'
;MREVKSTVGCNTNGCDQISSVDKGECRNFIKVLLSQHGGLFVCGTNAFNPLCANYTVNTLEMVGEPVSGMARCPYDPRHANVALFADGSLFTGTVTDFLAIDAVIYRSLGDSPALRTVKHDSKWFREPYFVSAMEWGPHIYFFFREMAMEFHHLEKVMVSRVARVCKADLGGSQRVLEKQWTTFLKARLNCSVPGDSHFYFNLLHATSNIIHMQGRDVILGLFSTPPNSIPGSAVCVFDMQQLAHVFEGRFKEQKSPESIWTPVPDEAVPKPRY
;
A
#
# COMPACT_ATOMS: atom_id res chain seq x y z
N MET A 1 11.28 27.85 -12.90
CA MET A 1 11.21 26.50 -12.34
C MET A 1 12.28 26.42 -11.26
N ARG A 2 11.92 26.31 -9.97
CA ARG A 2 12.91 26.19 -8.89
C ARG A 2 13.16 24.69 -8.66
N GLU A 3 14.41 24.26 -8.75
CA GLU A 3 14.80 22.89 -8.45
C GLU A 3 14.82 22.68 -6.94
N VAL A 4 14.14 21.63 -6.46
CA VAL A 4 14.43 21.07 -5.12
C VAL A 4 15.79 20.41 -5.23
N LYS A 5 16.87 21.13 -4.88
CA LYS A 5 18.15 20.45 -4.65
C LYS A 5 17.93 19.51 -3.47
N SER A 6 18.10 18.21 -3.67
CA SER A 6 18.05 17.24 -2.57
C SER A 6 19.21 17.55 -1.61
N THR A 7 18.96 18.39 -0.61
CA THR A 7 19.94 18.75 0.43
C THR A 7 20.13 17.64 1.46
N VAL A 8 19.41 16.52 1.31
CA VAL A 8 19.82 15.24 1.88
C VAL A 8 21.04 14.78 1.08
N GLY A 9 22.24 14.98 1.63
CA GLY A 9 23.50 14.59 0.98
C GLY A 9 23.42 13.16 0.45
N CYS A 10 23.66 12.98 -0.85
CA CYS A 10 23.64 11.66 -1.47
C CYS A 10 24.84 10.87 -0.92
N ASN A 11 24.59 9.93 -0.02
CA ASN A 11 25.63 9.03 0.46
C ASN A 11 25.82 7.92 -0.58
N THR A 12 26.63 8.18 -1.60
CA THR A 12 26.96 7.18 -2.64
C THR A 12 28.00 6.16 -2.17
N ASN A 13 28.56 6.31 -0.97
CA ASN A 13 29.63 5.45 -0.46
C ASN A 13 29.16 3.99 -0.39
N GLY A 14 29.73 3.15 -1.26
CA GLY A 14 29.47 1.71 -1.30
C GLY A 14 28.29 1.28 -2.17
N CYS A 15 27.39 2.19 -2.58
CA CYS A 15 26.25 1.83 -3.45
C CYS A 15 26.74 1.33 -4.82
N ASP A 16 27.69 2.05 -5.43
CA ASP A 16 28.28 1.70 -6.73
C ASP A 16 29.10 0.38 -6.70
N GLN A 17 29.34 -0.18 -5.51
CA GLN A 17 30.04 -1.44 -5.31
C GLN A 17 29.09 -2.64 -5.17
N ILE A 18 27.78 -2.41 -5.07
CA ILE A 18 26.78 -3.47 -4.99
C ILE A 18 26.54 -4.00 -6.41
N SER A 19 26.93 -5.24 -6.66
CA SER A 19 26.87 -5.86 -8.00
C SER A 19 25.47 -5.95 -8.61
N SER A 20 24.41 -5.90 -7.81
CA SER A 20 23.02 -5.93 -8.25
C SER A 20 22.42 -4.55 -8.57
N VAL A 21 23.17 -3.46 -8.38
CA VAL A 21 22.71 -2.08 -8.57
C VAL A 21 23.42 -1.46 -9.77
N ASP A 22 22.65 -0.87 -10.69
CA ASP A 22 23.26 -0.10 -11.78
C ASP A 22 23.78 1.24 -11.25
N LYS A 23 24.91 1.71 -11.77
CA LYS A 23 25.53 2.99 -11.33
C LYS A 23 24.61 4.19 -11.53
N GLY A 24 23.67 4.12 -12.49
CA GLY A 24 22.64 5.14 -12.67
C GLY A 24 21.62 5.22 -11.53
N GLU A 25 21.43 4.12 -10.78
CA GLU A 25 20.43 3.96 -9.72
C GLU A 25 20.96 4.41 -8.34
N CYS A 26 22.28 4.59 -8.18
CA CYS A 26 22.92 5.13 -6.97
C CYS A 26 22.76 6.66 -6.84
N ARG A 27 21.51 7.13 -6.89
CA ARG A 27 21.13 8.53 -6.74
C ARG A 27 19.96 8.67 -5.77
N ASN A 28 19.68 9.90 -5.40
CA ASN A 28 18.48 10.20 -4.64
C ASN A 28 17.28 10.47 -5.58
N PHE A 29 16.40 9.48 -5.72
CA PHE A 29 15.15 9.63 -6.46
C PHE A 29 14.03 9.97 -5.47
N ILE A 30 13.38 11.12 -5.66
CA ILE A 30 12.26 11.53 -4.82
C ILE A 30 11.04 10.65 -5.15
N LYS A 31 10.50 9.97 -4.14
CA LYS A 31 9.41 9.00 -4.26
C LYS A 31 8.20 9.35 -3.39
N VAL A 32 8.36 10.28 -2.46
CA VAL A 32 7.27 10.84 -1.65
C VAL A 32 7.41 12.35 -1.63
N LEU A 33 6.33 13.05 -1.93
CA LEU A 33 6.21 14.50 -1.83
C LEU A 33 4.77 14.79 -1.38
N LEU A 34 4.60 15.19 -0.12
CA LEU A 34 3.30 15.46 0.47
C LEU A 34 3.31 16.86 1.08
N SER A 35 2.19 17.58 0.99
CA SER A 35 2.02 18.83 1.73
C SER A 35 1.46 18.54 3.12
N GLN A 36 2.05 19.12 4.15
CA GLN A 36 1.63 18.95 5.54
C GLN A 36 1.85 20.25 6.31
N HIS A 37 0.80 20.77 6.97
CA HIS A 37 0.84 21.96 7.84
C HIS A 37 1.56 23.19 7.25
N GLY A 38 1.38 23.46 5.95
CA GLY A 38 2.04 24.58 5.27
C GLY A 38 3.51 24.35 4.91
N GLY A 39 4.04 23.15 5.17
CA GLY A 39 5.32 22.63 4.71
C GLY A 39 5.17 21.51 3.67
N LEU A 40 6.31 20.96 3.27
CA LEU A 40 6.43 19.77 2.43
C LEU A 40 7.16 18.67 3.21
N PHE A 41 6.64 17.46 3.17
CA PHE A 41 7.33 16.25 3.62
C PHE A 41 7.82 15.49 2.40
N VAL A 42 9.14 15.31 2.30
CA VAL A 42 9.79 14.75 1.12
C VAL A 42 10.60 13.53 1.52
N CYS A 43 10.44 12.42 0.81
CA CYS A 43 11.32 11.26 0.94
C CYS A 43 11.91 10.85 -0.40
N GLY A 44 13.15 10.37 -0.37
CA GLY A 44 13.81 9.82 -1.53
C GLY A 44 14.63 8.57 -1.21
N THR A 45 14.95 7.82 -2.26
CA THR A 45 15.70 6.54 -2.19
C THR A 45 17.09 6.73 -1.61
N ASN A 46 17.68 7.91 -1.79
CA ASN A 46 19.00 8.30 -1.31
C ASN A 46 20.05 7.18 -1.48
N ALA A 47 20.24 6.74 -2.75
CA ALA A 47 21.15 5.68 -3.14
C ALA A 47 20.95 4.38 -2.33
N PHE A 48 19.70 3.87 -2.34
CA PHE A 48 19.30 2.69 -1.58
C PHE A 48 19.51 2.80 -0.06
N ASN A 49 19.41 4.02 0.48
CA ASN A 49 19.35 4.27 1.92
C ASN A 49 18.29 5.35 2.21
N PRO A 50 16.99 4.99 2.17
CA PRO A 50 15.91 5.95 2.11
C PRO A 50 15.91 6.94 3.28
N LEU A 51 15.69 8.21 2.97
CA LEU A 51 15.61 9.30 3.94
C LEU A 51 14.43 10.21 3.65
N CYS A 52 13.86 10.78 4.70
CA CYS A 52 12.79 11.77 4.63
C CYS A 52 13.21 13.06 5.34
N ALA A 53 12.73 14.21 4.88
CA ALA A 53 12.92 15.49 5.54
C ALA A 53 11.75 16.44 5.29
N ASN A 54 11.59 17.42 6.18
CA ASN A 54 10.64 18.51 6.00
C ASN A 54 11.30 19.64 5.19
N TYR A 55 10.51 20.32 4.37
CA TYR A 55 10.94 21.46 3.57
C TYR A 55 9.91 22.59 3.65
N THR A 56 10.37 23.83 3.52
CA THR A 56 9.50 24.98 3.32
C THR A 56 8.84 24.92 1.93
N VAL A 57 7.59 25.37 1.80
CA VAL A 57 6.90 25.38 0.49
C VAL A 57 7.48 26.45 -0.45
N ASN A 58 7.87 27.61 0.08
CA ASN A 58 8.24 28.78 -0.73
C ASN A 58 9.72 28.79 -1.15
N THR A 59 10.62 28.42 -0.23
CA THR A 59 12.08 28.44 -0.47
C THR A 59 12.64 27.07 -0.79
N LEU A 60 11.89 25.99 -0.50
CA LEU A 60 12.35 24.60 -0.66
C LEU A 60 13.62 24.33 0.15
N GLU A 61 13.72 24.96 1.32
CA GLU A 61 14.80 24.77 2.27
C GLU A 61 14.42 23.70 3.29
N MET A 62 15.37 22.82 3.62
CA MET A 62 15.16 21.77 4.60
C MET A 62 14.93 22.38 5.99
N VAL A 63 13.96 21.84 6.72
CA VAL A 63 13.59 22.27 8.08
C VAL A 63 13.85 21.13 9.05
N GLY A 64 14.71 21.38 10.04
CA GLY A 64 15.08 20.39 11.04
C GLY A 64 15.98 19.28 10.48
N GLU A 65 16.09 18.19 11.23
CA GLU A 65 16.94 17.05 10.88
C GLU A 65 16.20 16.03 10.00
N PRO A 66 16.89 15.38 9.05
CA PRO A 66 16.32 14.28 8.29
C PRO A 66 16.02 13.09 9.21
N VAL A 67 14.98 12.34 8.85
CA VAL A 67 14.55 11.12 9.54
C VAL A 67 14.69 9.92 8.62
N SER A 68 14.77 8.73 9.19
CA SER A 68 14.81 7.48 8.43
C SER A 68 13.63 7.37 7.45
N GLY A 69 13.91 7.00 6.20
CA GLY A 69 12.90 6.69 5.19
C GLY A 69 12.51 5.21 5.15
N MET A 70 13.09 4.37 6.01
CA MET A 70 12.71 2.96 6.12
C MET A 70 11.20 2.82 6.36
N ALA A 71 10.56 1.92 5.61
CA ALA A 71 9.11 1.71 5.60
C ALA A 71 8.28 2.92 5.14
N ARG A 72 8.89 4.05 4.75
CA ARG A 72 8.21 5.27 4.26
C ARG A 72 8.47 5.54 2.78
N CYS A 73 9.65 5.15 2.32
CA CYS A 73 10.16 5.34 0.97
C CYS A 73 10.91 4.08 0.54
N PRO A 74 10.79 3.63 -0.72
CA PRO A 74 11.49 2.45 -1.19
C PRO A 74 13.00 2.71 -1.31
N TYR A 75 13.77 1.63 -1.26
CA TYR A 75 15.21 1.59 -1.53
C TYR A 75 15.50 1.75 -3.03
N ASP A 76 14.81 0.96 -3.85
CA ASP A 76 14.95 0.95 -5.31
C ASP A 76 13.99 1.97 -5.96
N PRO A 77 14.47 2.84 -6.88
CA PRO A 77 13.62 3.81 -7.57
C PRO A 77 12.52 3.19 -8.44
N ARG A 78 12.65 1.92 -8.84
CA ARG A 78 11.68 1.19 -9.67
C ARG A 78 10.55 0.60 -8.84
N HIS A 79 10.73 0.45 -7.53
CA HIS A 79 9.66 -0.03 -6.67
C HIS A 79 8.55 1.02 -6.55
N ALA A 80 7.31 0.53 -6.60
CA ALA A 80 6.15 1.35 -6.32
C ALA A 80 6.00 1.55 -4.81
N ASN A 81 5.47 2.72 -4.46
CA ASN A 81 5.17 3.07 -3.09
C ASN A 81 3.92 3.94 -3.07
N VAL A 82 3.25 3.94 -1.92
CA VAL A 82 2.14 4.84 -1.64
C VAL A 82 2.41 5.54 -0.33
N ALA A 83 2.01 6.80 -0.22
CA ALA A 83 2.15 7.60 0.98
C ALA A 83 1.01 8.63 1.05
N LEU A 84 0.41 8.79 2.23
CA LEU A 84 -0.53 9.88 2.51
C LEU A 84 -0.42 10.33 3.98
N PHE A 85 -0.81 11.56 4.24
CA PHE A 85 -1.06 12.03 5.60
C PHE A 85 -2.55 11.99 5.91
N ALA A 86 -2.90 11.54 7.11
CA ALA A 86 -4.23 11.66 7.69
C ALA A 86 -4.11 11.79 9.21
N ASP A 87 -4.85 12.72 9.81
CA ASP A 87 -4.84 13.02 11.25
C ASP A 87 -3.40 13.18 11.82
N GLY A 88 -2.53 13.88 11.08
CA GLY A 88 -1.12 14.12 11.45
C GLY A 88 -0.18 12.91 11.32
N SER A 89 -0.72 11.72 11.07
CA SER A 89 0.06 10.48 10.89
C SER A 89 0.34 10.22 9.41
N LEU A 90 1.52 9.67 9.13
CA LEU A 90 1.95 9.24 7.79
C LEU A 90 1.61 7.76 7.60
N PHE A 91 0.76 7.47 6.62
CA PHE A 91 0.41 6.12 6.18
C PHE A 91 1.13 5.80 4.88
N THR A 92 1.73 4.61 4.79
CA THR A 92 2.59 4.23 3.67
C THR A 92 2.43 2.76 3.31
N GLY A 93 2.69 2.44 2.04
CA GLY A 93 2.81 1.08 1.53
C GLY A 93 4.08 0.99 0.69
N THR A 94 5.06 0.22 1.15
CA THR A 94 6.39 0.07 0.51
C THR A 94 7.10 -1.16 1.09
N VAL A 95 8.42 -1.26 0.95
CA VAL A 95 9.28 -2.29 1.54
C VAL A 95 10.17 -1.72 2.65
N THR A 96 10.57 -2.56 3.61
CA THR A 96 11.43 -2.14 4.74
C THR A 96 12.91 -2.48 4.54
N ASP A 97 13.24 -3.33 3.59
CA ASP A 97 14.58 -3.86 3.39
C ASP A 97 15.08 -3.68 1.95
N PHE A 98 16.41 -3.69 1.80
CA PHE A 98 17.09 -3.52 0.52
C PHE A 98 16.69 -4.61 -0.50
N LEU A 99 16.49 -5.85 -0.04
CA LEU A 99 16.10 -6.99 -0.88
C LEU A 99 14.62 -6.97 -1.27
N ALA A 100 13.83 -6.01 -0.76
CA ALA A 100 12.40 -5.88 -1.00
C ALA A 100 11.57 -7.12 -0.65
N ILE A 101 12.00 -7.88 0.37
CA ILE A 101 11.32 -9.07 0.85
C ILE A 101 10.19 -8.70 1.82
N ASP A 102 10.40 -7.67 2.64
CA ASP A 102 9.47 -7.24 3.69
C ASP A 102 8.60 -6.08 3.21
N ALA A 103 7.61 -6.39 2.38
CA ALA A 103 6.56 -5.45 2.01
C ALA A 103 5.60 -5.17 3.18
N VAL A 104 5.23 -3.90 3.35
CA VAL A 104 4.54 -3.42 4.56
C VAL A 104 3.52 -2.34 4.22
N ILE A 105 2.37 -2.36 4.92
CA ILE A 105 1.58 -1.16 5.17
C ILE A 105 1.92 -0.65 6.56
N TYR A 106 2.35 0.60 6.64
CA TYR A 106 2.95 1.18 7.83
C TYR A 106 2.35 2.55 8.15
N ARG A 107 2.11 2.80 9.44
CA ARG A 107 1.81 4.13 9.98
C ARG A 107 2.93 4.56 10.90
N SER A 108 3.37 5.81 10.76
CA SER A 108 4.34 6.45 11.64
C SER A 108 4.11 7.96 11.68
N LEU A 109 4.93 8.67 12.47
CA LEU A 109 4.77 10.11 12.73
C LEU A 109 3.43 10.41 13.43
N GLY A 110 3.25 11.68 13.82
CA GLY A 110 2.12 12.11 14.63
C GLY A 110 2.17 11.53 16.05
N ASP A 111 1.06 11.70 16.78
CA ASP A 111 0.95 11.28 18.19
C ASP A 111 0.49 9.81 18.34
N SER A 112 0.09 9.18 17.24
CA SER A 112 -0.36 7.79 17.24
C SER A 112 0.81 6.80 17.23
N PRO A 113 0.64 5.60 17.84
CA PRO A 113 1.70 4.59 17.83
C PRO A 113 2.00 4.14 16.40
N ALA A 114 3.26 3.81 16.15
CA ALA A 114 3.65 3.24 14.87
C ALA A 114 3.12 1.80 14.74
N LEU A 115 2.43 1.52 13.63
CA LEU A 115 1.80 0.22 13.37
C LEU A 115 2.22 -0.31 12.01
N ARG A 116 2.43 -1.63 11.93
CA ARG A 116 2.79 -2.33 10.69
C ARG A 116 1.93 -3.56 10.46
N THR A 117 1.91 -4.03 9.22
CA THR A 117 1.44 -5.38 8.91
C THR A 117 2.39 -6.45 9.44
N VAL A 118 1.87 -7.66 9.70
CA VAL A 118 2.65 -8.79 10.19
C VAL A 118 3.73 -9.17 9.18
N LYS A 119 4.97 -9.26 9.65
CA LYS A 119 6.13 -9.59 8.82
C LYS A 119 6.11 -11.08 8.44
N HIS A 120 6.41 -11.38 7.17
CA HIS A 120 6.50 -12.75 6.62
C HIS A 120 5.21 -13.59 6.74
N ASP A 121 4.04 -12.96 6.87
CA ASP A 121 2.75 -13.66 6.80
C ASP A 121 2.10 -13.45 5.43
N SER A 122 2.09 -14.53 4.63
CA SER A 122 1.50 -14.53 3.28
C SER A 122 0.00 -14.30 3.24
N LYS A 123 -0.71 -14.47 4.37
CA LYS A 123 -2.13 -14.12 4.48
C LYS A 123 -2.32 -12.60 4.50
N TRP A 124 -1.36 -11.86 5.04
CA TRP A 124 -1.35 -10.40 5.00
C TRP A 124 -0.90 -9.90 3.64
N PHE A 125 0.26 -10.37 3.17
CA PHE A 125 0.80 -10.01 1.86
C PHE A 125 1.57 -11.13 1.21
N ARG A 126 1.32 -11.35 -0.09
CA ARG A 126 2.18 -12.19 -0.92
C ARG A 126 2.63 -11.43 -2.15
N GLU A 127 3.85 -10.91 -2.10
CA GLU A 127 4.48 -10.14 -3.19
C GLU A 127 3.59 -8.98 -3.70
N PRO A 128 3.19 -8.02 -2.82
CA PRO A 128 2.28 -6.96 -3.21
C PRO A 128 2.99 -5.89 -4.04
N TYR A 129 2.25 -5.29 -4.96
CA TYR A 129 2.61 -4.05 -5.65
C TYR A 129 1.58 -2.98 -5.30
N PHE A 130 2.00 -1.98 -4.53
CA PHE A 130 1.15 -0.89 -4.08
C PHE A 130 0.85 0.10 -5.22
N VAL A 131 -0.41 0.48 -5.38
CA VAL A 131 -0.88 1.36 -6.47
C VAL A 131 -1.27 2.73 -5.93
N SER A 132 -2.13 2.77 -4.92
CA SER A 132 -2.60 4.03 -4.33
C SER A 132 -3.10 3.84 -2.90
N ALA A 133 -3.31 4.94 -2.19
CA ALA A 133 -4.03 4.95 -0.93
C ALA A 133 -4.86 6.23 -0.80
N MET A 134 -5.96 6.17 -0.06
CA MET A 134 -6.87 7.30 0.13
C MET A 134 -7.59 7.24 1.48
N GLU A 135 -7.92 8.42 1.99
CA GLU A 135 -8.71 8.57 3.21
C GLU A 135 -10.20 8.64 2.85
N TRP A 136 -11.03 7.84 3.53
CA TRP A 136 -12.49 7.95 3.44
C TRP A 136 -13.16 7.53 4.75
N GLY A 137 -13.89 8.46 5.36
CA GLY A 137 -14.49 8.26 6.68
C GLY A 137 -13.43 7.97 7.76
N PRO A 138 -13.63 6.95 8.63
CA PRO A 138 -12.69 6.63 9.70
C PRO A 138 -11.53 5.72 9.26
N HIS A 139 -11.40 5.45 7.95
CA HIS A 139 -10.45 4.46 7.43
C HIS A 139 -9.50 5.06 6.40
N ILE A 140 -8.34 4.42 6.28
CA ILE A 140 -7.46 4.54 5.12
C ILE A 140 -7.61 3.30 4.26
N TYR A 141 -7.87 3.50 2.98
CA TYR A 141 -7.97 2.44 1.99
C TYR A 141 -6.68 2.36 1.16
N PHE A 142 -6.14 1.15 1.02
CA PHE A 142 -4.95 0.86 0.23
C PHE A 142 -5.33 -0.02 -0.96
N PHE A 143 -4.87 0.35 -2.14
CA PHE A 143 -5.12 -0.37 -3.38
C PHE A 143 -3.80 -0.93 -3.88
N PHE A 144 -3.78 -2.22 -4.16
CA PHE A 144 -2.59 -2.94 -4.57
C PHE A 144 -2.96 -4.18 -5.35
N ARG A 145 -1.98 -4.84 -5.94
CA ARG A 145 -2.13 -6.19 -6.49
C ARG A 145 -1.16 -7.13 -5.81
N GLU A 146 -1.51 -8.39 -5.64
CA GLU A 146 -0.69 -9.39 -4.97
C GLU A 146 -0.96 -10.78 -5.58
N MET A 147 -0.12 -11.75 -5.22
CA MET A 147 -0.36 -13.15 -5.53
C MET A 147 -1.49 -13.71 -4.66
N ALA A 148 -2.57 -14.16 -5.29
CA ALA A 148 -3.74 -14.68 -4.59
C ALA A 148 -3.45 -16.00 -3.87
N MET A 149 -3.75 -16.05 -2.57
CA MET A 149 -3.67 -17.29 -1.80
C MET A 149 -4.86 -18.22 -2.11
N GLU A 150 -6.00 -17.66 -2.51
CA GLU A 150 -7.21 -18.43 -2.81
C GLU A 150 -7.14 -19.29 -4.07
N PHE A 151 -6.13 -19.06 -4.93
CA PHE A 151 -5.92 -19.82 -6.17
C PHE A 151 -4.66 -20.70 -6.14
N HIS A 152 -4.01 -20.85 -4.98
CA HIS A 152 -2.70 -21.53 -4.86
C HIS A 152 -2.67 -22.94 -5.45
N HIS A 153 -3.78 -23.69 -5.37
CA HIS A 153 -3.84 -25.08 -5.86
C HIS A 153 -4.00 -25.21 -7.38
N LEU A 154 -4.33 -24.11 -8.08
CA LEU A 154 -4.55 -24.11 -9.53
C LEU A 154 -3.36 -23.46 -10.24
N GLU A 155 -3.10 -22.19 -9.94
CA GLU A 155 -2.08 -21.42 -10.64
C GLU A 155 -1.64 -20.20 -9.79
N LYS A 156 -0.45 -19.68 -10.10
CA LYS A 156 0.03 -18.38 -9.64
C LYS A 156 -0.80 -17.26 -10.27
N VAL A 157 -1.95 -16.93 -9.66
CA VAL A 157 -2.83 -15.85 -10.12
C VAL A 157 -2.57 -14.57 -9.34
N MET A 158 -2.21 -13.49 -10.04
CA MET A 158 -2.16 -12.16 -9.46
C MET A 158 -3.57 -11.56 -9.44
N VAL A 159 -3.97 -10.92 -8.35
CA VAL A 159 -5.27 -10.26 -8.19
C VAL A 159 -5.12 -8.86 -7.62
N SER A 160 -6.09 -8.01 -7.91
CA SER A 160 -6.18 -6.68 -7.33
C SER A 160 -6.98 -6.69 -6.04
N ARG A 161 -6.53 -5.88 -5.08
CA ARG A 161 -7.05 -5.80 -3.72
C ARG A 161 -7.35 -4.35 -3.34
N VAL A 162 -8.35 -4.22 -2.50
CA VAL A 162 -8.51 -3.08 -1.59
C VAL A 162 -8.31 -3.60 -0.17
N ALA A 163 -7.53 -2.90 0.63
CA ALA A 163 -7.45 -3.11 2.07
C ALA A 163 -7.89 -1.85 2.81
N ARG A 164 -8.35 -2.01 4.04
CA ARG A 164 -8.63 -0.89 4.95
C ARG A 164 -7.88 -1.07 6.27
N VAL A 165 -7.59 0.06 6.91
CA VAL A 165 -7.18 0.16 8.32
C VAL A 165 -7.92 1.31 8.97
N CYS A 166 -8.22 1.23 10.27
CA CYS A 166 -8.79 2.34 11.03
C CYS A 166 -7.72 3.40 11.30
N LYS A 167 -8.08 4.68 11.11
CA LYS A 167 -7.18 5.80 11.44
C LYS A 167 -6.79 5.81 12.92
N ALA A 168 -7.74 5.47 13.78
CA ALA A 168 -7.60 5.43 15.23
C ALA A 168 -7.10 4.08 15.80
N ASP A 169 -6.62 3.15 14.97
CA ASP A 169 -6.06 1.87 15.46
C ASP A 169 -4.87 2.15 16.40
N LEU A 170 -4.81 1.50 17.55
CA LEU A 170 -3.74 1.67 18.55
C LEU A 170 -2.79 0.45 18.61
N GLY A 171 -3.05 -0.56 17.80
CA GLY A 171 -2.37 -1.83 17.82
C GLY A 171 -2.95 -2.81 18.84
N GLY A 172 -2.41 -4.03 18.82
CA GLY A 172 -2.86 -5.11 19.66
C GLY A 172 -2.33 -5.05 21.10
N SER A 173 -2.81 -5.98 21.91
CA SER A 173 -2.33 -6.18 23.27
C SER A 173 -0.88 -6.69 23.29
N GLN A 174 -0.25 -6.67 24.48
CA GLN A 174 1.09 -7.27 24.69
C GLN A 174 1.19 -8.75 24.28
N ARG A 175 0.07 -9.48 24.17
CA ARG A 175 0.06 -10.91 23.83
C ARG A 175 -0.19 -11.17 22.34
N VAL A 176 -0.91 -10.29 21.67
CA VAL A 176 -1.42 -10.52 20.31
C VAL A 176 -1.39 -9.20 19.56
N LEU A 177 -0.72 -9.20 18.41
CA LEU A 177 -0.61 -8.06 17.49
C LEU A 177 0.00 -6.80 18.11
N GLU A 178 0.91 -6.92 19.08
CA GLU A 178 1.63 -5.76 19.64
C GLU A 178 2.36 -4.99 18.51
N LYS A 179 2.12 -3.67 18.41
CA LYS A 179 2.63 -2.78 17.34
C LYS A 179 2.25 -3.20 15.91
N GLN A 180 1.20 -4.02 15.77
CA GLN A 180 0.65 -4.46 14.49
C GLN A 180 -0.79 -3.97 14.36
N TRP A 181 -1.27 -3.82 13.12
CA TRP A 181 -2.66 -3.44 12.86
C TRP A 181 -3.63 -4.46 13.48
N THR A 182 -4.70 -3.96 14.10
CA THR A 182 -5.81 -4.79 14.59
C THR A 182 -7.04 -4.70 13.70
N THR A 183 -7.04 -3.74 12.76
CA THR A 183 -8.16 -3.40 11.88
C THR A 183 -7.83 -3.61 10.39
N PHE A 184 -6.71 -4.27 10.09
CA PHE A 184 -6.32 -4.58 8.72
C PHE A 184 -7.20 -5.68 8.14
N LEU A 185 -7.96 -5.33 7.10
CA LEU A 185 -8.75 -6.27 6.31
C LEU A 185 -8.50 -6.01 4.83
N LYS A 186 -8.58 -7.05 3.98
CA LYS A 186 -8.47 -6.93 2.52
C LYS A 186 -9.53 -7.73 1.78
N ALA A 187 -9.92 -7.23 0.61
CA ALA A 187 -10.89 -7.84 -0.28
C ALA A 187 -10.43 -7.76 -1.74
N ARG A 188 -10.90 -8.67 -2.60
CA ARG A 188 -10.63 -8.65 -4.05
C ARG A 188 -11.46 -7.56 -4.73
N LEU A 189 -10.83 -6.79 -5.60
CA LEU A 189 -11.54 -5.90 -6.53
C LEU A 189 -12.03 -6.71 -7.74
N ASN A 190 -13.30 -6.56 -8.09
CA ASN A 190 -13.89 -7.22 -9.25
C ASN A 190 -14.01 -6.22 -10.40
N CYS A 191 -13.12 -6.34 -11.39
CA CYS A 191 -13.26 -5.68 -12.68
C CYS A 191 -13.36 -6.77 -13.76
N SER A 192 -14.57 -7.03 -14.24
CA SER A 192 -14.84 -8.11 -15.19
C SER A 192 -15.96 -7.79 -16.17
N VAL A 193 -15.93 -8.49 -17.31
CA VAL A 193 -17.05 -8.55 -18.24
C VAL A 193 -17.90 -9.78 -17.88
N PRO A 194 -19.20 -9.62 -17.60
CA PRO A 194 -20.09 -10.74 -17.32
C PRO A 194 -20.35 -11.58 -18.58
N GLY A 195 -20.57 -12.87 -18.40
CA GLY A 195 -20.85 -13.86 -19.45
C GLY A 195 -21.00 -15.26 -18.83
N ASP A 196 -21.07 -16.31 -19.66
CA ASP A 196 -21.14 -17.71 -19.19
C ASP A 196 -19.98 -18.05 -18.24
N SER A 197 -18.80 -17.48 -18.53
CA SER A 197 -17.69 -17.34 -17.60
C SER A 197 -17.25 -15.88 -17.56
N HIS A 198 -16.97 -15.36 -16.37
CA HIS A 198 -16.54 -13.97 -16.21
C HIS A 198 -15.11 -13.80 -16.73
N PHE A 199 -14.89 -12.76 -17.55
CA PHE A 199 -13.55 -12.38 -17.99
C PHE A 199 -13.00 -11.27 -17.10
N TYR A 200 -11.94 -11.55 -16.33
CA TYR A 200 -11.40 -10.63 -15.31
C TYR A 200 -10.18 -9.85 -15.81
N PHE A 201 -10.16 -8.54 -15.54
CA PHE A 201 -8.97 -7.69 -15.62
C PHE A 201 -8.35 -7.61 -14.23
N ASN A 202 -7.36 -8.46 -13.97
CA ASN A 202 -6.84 -8.66 -12.61
C ASN A 202 -5.74 -7.69 -12.19
N LEU A 203 -5.10 -6.98 -13.11
CA LEU A 203 -3.91 -6.15 -12.82
C LEU A 203 -4.26 -4.67 -12.72
N LEU A 204 -4.51 -4.18 -11.50
CA LEU A 204 -4.69 -2.75 -11.23
C LEU A 204 -3.38 -2.00 -11.45
N HIS A 205 -3.44 -0.92 -12.24
CA HIS A 205 -2.32 -0.04 -12.56
C HIS A 205 -2.41 1.32 -11.88
N ALA A 206 -3.61 1.89 -11.80
CA ALA A 206 -3.85 3.21 -11.25
C ALA A 206 -5.28 3.33 -10.71
N THR A 207 -5.48 4.25 -9.77
CA THR A 207 -6.80 4.71 -9.34
C THR A 207 -6.91 6.22 -9.48
N SER A 208 -8.14 6.73 -9.61
CA SER A 208 -8.39 8.16 -9.43
C SER A 208 -8.40 8.54 -7.95
N ASN A 209 -8.33 9.83 -7.67
CA ASN A 209 -8.85 10.35 -6.40
C ASN A 209 -10.35 10.03 -6.26
N ILE A 210 -10.88 10.21 -5.05
CA ILE A 210 -12.32 10.10 -4.81
C ILE A 210 -13.02 11.22 -5.59
N ILE A 211 -14.00 10.84 -6.39
CA ILE A 211 -14.81 11.74 -7.21
C ILE A 211 -16.25 11.66 -6.71
N HIS A 212 -16.86 12.82 -6.50
CA HIS A 212 -18.27 12.89 -6.16
C HIS A 212 -19.11 12.92 -7.45
N MET A 213 -19.88 11.86 -7.70
CA MET A 213 -20.69 11.71 -8.90
C MET A 213 -22.10 11.21 -8.54
N GLN A 214 -23.13 11.96 -8.93
CA GLN A 214 -24.54 11.60 -8.71
C GLN A 214 -24.87 11.26 -7.24
N GLY A 215 -24.32 12.03 -6.30
CA GLY A 215 -24.56 11.83 -4.86
C GLY A 215 -23.76 10.69 -4.24
N ARG A 216 -22.79 10.12 -4.96
CA ARG A 216 -21.94 9.02 -4.51
C ARG A 216 -20.47 9.38 -4.60
N ASP A 217 -19.69 8.87 -3.66
CA ASP A 217 -18.24 8.94 -3.70
C ASP A 217 -17.72 7.69 -4.42
N VAL A 218 -17.05 7.89 -5.56
CA VAL A 218 -16.56 6.81 -6.40
C VAL A 218 -15.08 6.96 -6.72
N ILE A 219 -14.45 5.85 -7.09
CA ILE A 219 -13.11 5.82 -7.67
C ILE A 219 -13.14 5.09 -9.00
N LEU A 220 -12.29 5.52 -9.94
CA LEU A 220 -12.01 4.78 -11.17
C LEU A 220 -10.73 3.99 -10.97
N GLY A 221 -10.72 2.72 -11.36
CA GLY A 221 -9.52 1.89 -11.41
C GLY A 221 -9.20 1.48 -12.84
N LEU A 222 -7.95 1.63 -13.25
CA LEU A 222 -7.42 1.14 -14.54
C LEU A 222 -6.81 -0.24 -14.35
N PHE A 223 -7.31 -1.23 -15.07
CA PHE A 223 -6.86 -2.62 -14.99
C PHE A 223 -6.36 -3.12 -16.34
N SER A 224 -5.51 -4.14 -16.32
CA SER A 224 -5.17 -4.94 -17.50
C SER A 224 -5.29 -6.45 -17.27
N THR A 225 -5.21 -7.19 -18.36
CA THR A 225 -4.93 -8.63 -18.37
C THR A 225 -3.46 -8.91 -17.98
N PRO A 226 -3.11 -10.14 -17.55
CA PRO A 226 -1.73 -10.53 -17.27
C PRO A 226 -0.80 -10.45 -18.51
N PRO A 227 0.52 -10.22 -18.34
CA PRO A 227 1.46 -10.09 -19.47
C PRO A 227 1.52 -11.29 -20.42
N ASN A 228 1.29 -12.51 -19.91
CA ASN A 228 1.31 -13.75 -20.69
C ASN A 228 -0.06 -14.11 -21.30
N SER A 229 -0.94 -13.12 -21.48
CA SER A 229 -2.27 -13.30 -22.05
C SER A 229 -2.53 -12.29 -23.17
N ILE A 230 -3.68 -12.40 -23.85
CA ILE A 230 -4.07 -11.41 -24.86
C ILE A 230 -4.16 -10.02 -24.19
N PRO A 231 -3.40 -9.02 -24.66
CA PRO A 231 -3.41 -7.70 -24.04
C PRO A 231 -4.79 -7.07 -24.10
N GLY A 232 -5.27 -6.63 -22.94
CA GLY A 232 -6.53 -5.91 -22.81
C GLY A 232 -6.53 -5.06 -21.56
N SER A 233 -7.23 -3.93 -21.62
CA SER A 233 -7.38 -3.00 -20.51
C SER A 233 -8.85 -2.66 -20.27
N ALA A 234 -9.19 -2.35 -19.02
CA ALA A 234 -10.53 -1.92 -18.63
C ALA A 234 -10.46 -0.81 -17.58
N VAL A 235 -11.48 0.03 -17.54
CA VAL A 235 -11.69 1.00 -16.48
C VAL A 235 -12.97 0.62 -15.74
N CYS A 236 -12.85 0.36 -14.44
CA CYS A 236 -13.98 0.02 -13.58
C CYS A 236 -14.22 1.12 -12.55
N VAL A 237 -15.48 1.36 -12.21
CA VAL A 237 -15.90 2.33 -11.19
C VAL A 237 -16.26 1.57 -9.92
N PHE A 238 -15.75 2.01 -8.78
CA PHE A 238 -16.09 1.45 -7.46
C PHE A 238 -16.70 2.52 -6.57
N ASP A 239 -17.86 2.22 -6.01
CA ASP A 239 -18.54 3.05 -5.02
C ASP A 239 -17.89 2.83 -3.63
N MET A 240 -17.45 3.90 -2.99
CA MET A 240 -16.75 3.82 -1.70
C MET A 240 -17.63 3.22 -0.60
N GLN A 241 -18.95 3.44 -0.64
CA GLN A 241 -19.88 2.82 0.30
C GLN A 241 -19.98 1.31 0.08
N GLN A 242 -19.98 0.86 -1.18
CA GLN A 242 -19.93 -0.57 -1.49
C GLN A 242 -18.60 -1.21 -1.04
N LEU A 243 -17.48 -0.54 -1.26
CA LEU A 243 -16.17 -1.01 -0.78
C LEU A 243 -16.16 -1.14 0.76
N ALA A 244 -16.72 -0.16 1.48
CA ALA A 244 -16.83 -0.23 2.92
C ALA A 244 -17.70 -1.42 3.38
N HIS A 245 -18.83 -1.65 2.72
CA HIS A 245 -19.76 -2.72 3.05
C HIS A 245 -19.18 -4.13 2.84
N VAL A 246 -18.25 -4.31 1.88
CA VAL A 246 -17.58 -5.60 1.67
C VAL A 246 -16.88 -6.12 2.94
N PHE A 247 -16.35 -5.22 3.77
CA PHE A 247 -15.68 -5.58 5.02
C PHE A 247 -16.65 -5.93 6.17
N GLU A 248 -17.94 -5.69 5.99
CA GLU A 248 -19.02 -6.14 6.88
C GLU A 248 -19.51 -7.56 6.52
N GLY A 249 -19.11 -8.08 5.34
CA GLY A 249 -19.45 -9.42 4.87
C GLY A 249 -18.64 -10.55 5.52
N ARG A 250 -18.88 -11.79 5.13
CA ARG A 250 -18.20 -12.95 5.72
C ARG A 250 -16.70 -12.97 5.43
N PHE A 251 -15.91 -13.37 6.42
CA PHE A 251 -14.48 -13.62 6.26
C PHE A 251 -14.24 -14.90 5.44
N LYS A 252 -13.04 -15.03 4.88
CA LYS A 252 -12.60 -16.27 4.24
C LYS A 252 -11.65 -17.03 5.17
N GLU A 253 -11.82 -18.34 5.24
CA GLU A 253 -10.90 -19.25 5.93
C GLU A 253 -10.47 -20.41 5.04
N GLN A 254 -9.34 -20.99 5.42
CA GLN A 254 -8.84 -22.25 4.89
C GLN A 254 -8.66 -23.19 6.10
N LYS A 255 -9.50 -24.23 6.20
CA LYS A 255 -9.58 -25.11 7.39
C LYS A 255 -8.36 -26.02 7.55
N SER A 256 -7.80 -26.47 6.43
CA SER A 256 -6.52 -27.17 6.34
C SER A 256 -5.71 -26.63 5.14
N PRO A 257 -4.37 -26.75 5.13
CA PRO A 257 -3.54 -26.23 4.04
C PRO A 257 -3.93 -26.69 2.62
N GLU A 258 -4.58 -27.85 2.51
CA GLU A 258 -5.04 -28.48 1.27
C GLU A 258 -6.50 -28.15 0.91
N SER A 259 -7.26 -27.58 1.86
CA SER A 259 -8.67 -27.27 1.66
C SER A 259 -8.88 -26.01 0.81
N ILE A 260 -10.00 -25.95 0.10
CA ILE A 260 -10.43 -24.72 -0.58
C ILE A 260 -10.79 -23.64 0.43
N TRP A 261 -10.69 -22.38 0.00
CA TRP A 261 -11.11 -21.24 0.82
C TRP A 261 -12.63 -21.16 0.88
N THR A 262 -13.18 -21.15 2.10
CA THR A 262 -14.62 -21.11 2.35
C THR A 262 -15.01 -19.90 3.21
N PRO A 263 -16.26 -19.42 3.14
CA PRO A 263 -16.73 -18.37 4.04
C PRO A 263 -16.81 -18.87 5.48
N VAL A 264 -16.32 -18.07 6.43
CA VAL A 264 -16.49 -18.30 7.87
C VAL A 264 -17.96 -18.08 8.22
N PRO A 265 -18.62 -19.00 8.95
CA PRO A 265 -19.97 -18.80 9.49
C PRO A 265 -20.01 -17.62 10.47
N ASP A 266 -21.07 -16.81 10.45
CA ASP A 266 -21.16 -15.60 11.27
C ASP A 266 -21.16 -15.92 12.78
N GLU A 267 -21.63 -17.11 13.17
CA GLU A 267 -21.61 -17.59 14.55
C GLU A 267 -20.19 -17.85 15.07
N ALA A 268 -19.24 -18.11 14.18
CA ALA A 268 -17.83 -18.34 14.51
C ALA A 268 -17.01 -17.04 14.57
N VAL A 269 -17.58 -15.91 14.16
CA VAL A 269 -16.91 -14.60 14.21
C VAL A 269 -16.92 -14.06 15.64
N PRO A 270 -15.75 -13.83 16.27
CA PRO A 270 -15.69 -13.28 17.62
C PRO A 270 -16.30 -11.87 17.71
N LYS A 271 -16.75 -11.50 18.92
CA LYS A 271 -17.25 -10.16 19.23
C LYS A 271 -16.28 -9.45 20.20
N PRO A 272 -15.96 -8.15 19.99
CA PRO A 272 -16.46 -7.28 18.93
C PRO A 272 -15.92 -7.63 17.55
N ARG A 273 -16.67 -7.24 16.52
CA ARG A 273 -16.22 -7.32 15.13
C ARG A 273 -15.36 -6.09 14.83
N TYR A 274 -14.13 -6.32 14.41
CA TYR A 274 -13.17 -5.29 14.01
C TYR A 274 -13.00 -5.29 12.49
#